data_AF-A0A1B5KRK7-F1
#
_entry.id   AF-A0A1B5KRK7-F1
#
_cell.length_a   1.000
_cell.length_b   1.000
_cell.length_c   1.000
_cell.angle_alpha   90.00
_cell.angle_beta   90.00
_cell.angle_gamma   90.00
#
_symmetry.space_group_name_H-M   'P 1'
#
loop_
_entity.id
_entity.type
_entity.pdbx_description
1 polymer ?
#
loop_
_entity_poly.entity_id
_entity_poly.type
_entity_poly.pdbx_seq_one_letter_code
_entity_poly.pdbx_strand_id
1 'polypeptide(L)'
;MADFPNHPFLLSVEDTVKALDTDLDKGLTSAQVTELQEKYPKNELDVGGSIPWYSILTKQVLNAMIIVLAFAMALSFGIRDFIEGGVLAFVIFLNVAIGFWQEYRAEKRMDALRALSSPSAMVLRDGKTQVVANPDVVPGDVVLLKMGDTVPADLRVFEAMNLACEEGQLTGESIPVEKIAESNITVPGTEKLAVSEQEVGIGDRVNMAYATTIVVKGRGRGIVTAVGMATEVGKIAASTAKKHRKAGRSMNWRKYGKKQPVVGFARRTYDLVGKFLGLTEGTPLQRKLSALAYVLFGCAIILAMVVFGVNHFNLRNEVIIYATSLGIAIIPESLVA
;
A
#
# COMPACT_ATOMS: atom_id res chain seq x y z
N MET A 1 -15.03 -3.26 13.24
CA MET A 1 -15.69 -2.25 14.08
C MET A 1 -16.69 -3.01 14.93
N ALA A 2 -16.80 -2.70 16.21
CA ALA A 2 -17.95 -3.20 16.97
C ALA A 2 -19.24 -2.57 16.43
N ASP A 3 -20.35 -3.29 16.53
CA ASP A 3 -21.63 -2.81 16.00
C ASP A 3 -22.23 -1.79 16.96
N PHE A 4 -22.35 -0.54 16.52
CA PHE A 4 -22.88 0.55 17.31
C PHE A 4 -24.08 1.17 16.58
N PRO A 5 -25.13 1.62 17.31
CA PRO A 5 -26.28 2.27 16.70
C PRO A 5 -25.92 3.60 16.02
N ASN A 6 -24.95 4.33 16.58
CA ASN A 6 -24.38 5.56 16.06
C ASN A 6 -22.86 5.51 16.20
N HIS A 7 -22.15 6.41 15.51
CA HIS A 7 -20.69 6.49 15.64
C HIS A 7 -20.28 6.74 17.11
N PRO A 8 -19.23 6.08 17.64
CA PRO A 8 -18.85 6.17 19.07
C PRO A 8 -18.67 7.58 19.65
N PHE A 9 -18.21 8.55 18.86
CA PHE A 9 -18.10 9.96 19.30
C PHE A 9 -19.45 10.58 19.72
N LEU A 10 -20.56 10.10 19.17
CA LEU A 10 -21.93 10.54 19.51
C LEU A 10 -22.49 9.81 20.74
N LEU A 11 -21.89 8.70 21.14
CA LEU A 11 -22.35 7.90 22.26
C LEU A 11 -21.81 8.44 23.58
N SER A 12 -22.64 8.33 24.61
CA SER A 12 -22.20 8.50 25.98
C SER A 12 -21.19 7.40 26.35
N VAL A 13 -20.44 7.63 27.42
CA VAL A 13 -19.54 6.60 27.96
C VAL A 13 -20.35 5.38 28.38
N GLU A 14 -21.49 5.56 29.06
CA GLU A 14 -22.31 4.44 29.52
C GLU A 14 -22.88 3.61 28.35
N ASP A 15 -23.30 4.26 27.26
CA ASP A 15 -23.82 3.55 26.09
C ASP A 15 -22.72 2.78 25.35
N THR A 16 -21.50 3.35 25.30
CA THR A 16 -20.33 2.68 24.73
C THR A 16 -19.95 1.44 25.55
N VAL A 17 -19.97 1.57 26.88
CA VAL A 17 -19.72 0.48 27.84
C VAL A 17 -20.75 -0.65 27.66
N LYS A 18 -22.03 -0.31 27.59
CA LYS A 18 -23.12 -1.28 27.36
C LYS A 18 -23.03 -1.96 25.99
N ALA A 19 -22.69 -1.22 24.94
CA ALA A 19 -22.59 -1.77 23.59
C ALA A 19 -21.44 -2.79 23.45
N LEU A 20 -20.37 -2.63 24.23
CA LEU A 20 -19.18 -3.46 24.20
C LEU A 20 -19.09 -4.48 25.33
N ASP A 21 -20.04 -4.47 26.28
CA ASP A 21 -20.04 -5.32 27.49
C ASP A 21 -18.70 -5.27 28.25
N THR A 22 -18.15 -4.06 28.41
CA THR A 22 -16.87 -3.83 29.08
C THR A 22 -17.08 -3.25 30.48
N ASP A 23 -16.09 -3.37 31.37
CA ASP A 23 -16.09 -2.77 32.71
C ASP A 23 -15.02 -1.68 32.75
N LEU A 24 -15.37 -0.46 33.17
CA LEU A 24 -14.43 0.66 33.19
C LEU A 24 -13.31 0.47 34.23
N ASP A 25 -13.57 -0.20 35.35
CA ASP A 25 -12.63 -0.34 36.47
C ASP A 25 -11.88 -1.68 36.45
N LYS A 26 -12.48 -2.71 35.84
CA LYS A 26 -11.87 -4.03 35.71
C LYS A 26 -11.37 -4.34 34.30
N GLY A 27 -11.87 -3.64 33.29
CA GLY A 27 -11.64 -3.99 31.90
C GLY A 27 -12.26 -5.33 31.53
N LEU A 28 -11.85 -5.87 30.39
CA LEU A 28 -12.32 -7.18 29.91
C LEU A 28 -11.70 -8.33 30.70
N THR A 29 -12.45 -9.41 30.85
CA THR A 29 -11.90 -10.67 31.38
C THR A 29 -11.09 -11.41 30.33
N SER A 30 -10.11 -12.22 30.75
CA SER A 30 -9.33 -13.07 29.82
C SER A 30 -10.20 -13.99 28.95
N ALA A 31 -11.34 -14.44 29.48
CA ALA A 31 -12.31 -15.26 28.74
C ALA A 31 -13.01 -14.45 27.64
N GLN A 32 -13.52 -13.26 27.96
CA GLN A 32 -14.13 -12.34 26.97
C GLN A 32 -13.13 -11.97 25.88
N VAL A 33 -11.87 -11.70 26.23
CA VAL A 33 -10.83 -11.37 25.26
C VAL A 33 -10.64 -12.50 24.25
N THR A 34 -10.58 -13.75 24.72
CA THR A 34 -10.40 -14.91 23.82
C THR A 34 -11.57 -15.03 22.85
N GLU A 35 -12.81 -14.87 23.32
CA GLU A 35 -14.01 -14.88 22.47
C GLU A 35 -14.00 -13.72 21.45
N LEU A 36 -13.60 -12.51 21.90
CA LEU A 36 -13.52 -11.33 21.03
C LEU A 36 -12.41 -11.45 19.98
N GLN A 37 -11.31 -12.13 20.30
CA GLN A 37 -10.22 -12.41 19.35
C GLN A 37 -10.62 -13.42 18.27
N GLU A 38 -11.59 -14.29 18.53
CA GLU A 38 -12.19 -15.16 17.50
C GLU A 38 -13.20 -14.39 16.62
N LYS A 39 -13.91 -13.43 17.22
CA LYS A 39 -14.95 -12.64 16.53
C LYS A 39 -14.40 -11.50 15.69
N TYR A 40 -13.36 -10.81 16.15
CA TYR A 40 -12.79 -9.63 15.50
C TYR A 40 -11.42 -9.92 14.90
N PRO A 41 -11.06 -9.30 13.75
CA PRO A 41 -9.72 -9.42 13.21
C PRO A 41 -8.71 -8.79 14.16
N LYS A 42 -7.45 -9.23 14.06
CA LYS A 42 -6.32 -8.63 14.77
C LYS A 42 -6.22 -7.13 14.49
N ASN A 43 -5.70 -6.39 15.46
CA ASN A 43 -5.44 -4.96 15.31
C ASN A 43 -4.18 -4.70 14.47
N GLU A 44 -4.27 -5.04 13.19
CA GLU A 44 -3.21 -4.85 12.20
C GLU A 44 -3.80 -4.17 10.96
N LEU A 45 -3.02 -3.28 10.36
CA LEU A 45 -3.37 -2.66 9.08
C LEU A 45 -3.03 -3.65 7.96
N ASP A 46 -4.06 -4.20 7.31
CA ASP A 46 -3.91 -5.03 6.11
C ASP A 46 -3.62 -4.13 4.90
N VAL A 47 -2.37 -3.68 4.80
CA VAL A 47 -1.87 -2.90 3.66
C VAL A 47 -1.28 -3.83 2.60
N GLY A 48 -2.02 -4.88 2.24
CA GLY A 48 -1.65 -5.88 1.24
C GLY A 48 -0.51 -6.79 1.72
N GLY A 49 -0.70 -8.11 1.61
CA GLY A 49 0.35 -9.06 2.00
C GLY A 49 1.70 -8.79 1.32
N SER A 50 2.79 -9.24 1.95
CA SER A 50 4.13 -9.20 1.38
C SER A 50 4.12 -9.78 -0.04
N ILE A 51 4.57 -9.02 -1.04
CA ILE A 51 4.67 -9.55 -2.40
C ILE A 51 5.65 -10.73 -2.36
N PRO A 52 5.23 -11.94 -2.77
CA PRO A 52 6.10 -13.09 -2.69
C PRO A 52 7.33 -12.92 -3.60
N TRP A 53 8.49 -13.39 -3.15
CA TRP A 53 9.75 -13.26 -3.88
C TRP A 53 9.67 -13.79 -5.32
N TYR A 54 8.92 -14.87 -5.56
CA TYR A 54 8.73 -15.43 -6.90
C TYR A 54 7.94 -14.49 -7.82
N SER A 55 7.03 -13.67 -7.28
CA SER A 55 6.29 -12.67 -8.07
C SER A 55 7.22 -11.54 -8.52
N ILE A 56 8.18 -11.15 -7.67
CA ILE A 56 9.20 -10.15 -8.02
C ILE A 56 10.13 -10.72 -9.09
N LEU A 57 10.61 -11.96 -8.89
CA LEU A 57 11.48 -12.63 -9.85
C LEU A 57 10.81 -12.81 -11.22
N THR A 58 9.57 -13.30 -11.26
CA THR A 58 8.82 -13.47 -12.52
C THR A 58 8.57 -12.15 -13.23
N LYS A 59 8.27 -11.08 -12.49
CA LYS A 59 8.13 -9.74 -13.06
C LYS A 59 9.43 -9.25 -13.70
N GLN A 60 10.57 -9.50 -13.06
CA GLN A 60 11.88 -9.12 -13.60
C GLN A 60 12.24 -9.96 -14.82
N VAL A 61 12.03 -11.28 -14.79
CA VAL A 61 12.30 -12.17 -15.94
C VAL A 61 11.39 -11.87 -17.13
N LEU A 62 10.11 -11.55 -16.89
CA LEU A 62 9.12 -11.21 -17.91
C LEU A 62 9.11 -9.73 -18.29
N ASN A 63 10.16 -8.99 -17.93
CA ASN A 63 10.33 -7.62 -18.39
C ASN A 63 10.54 -7.62 -19.92
N ALA A 64 9.85 -6.71 -20.63
CA ALA A 64 9.91 -6.62 -22.09
C ALA A 64 11.35 -6.57 -22.64
N MET A 65 12.23 -5.81 -22.00
CA MET A 65 13.63 -5.69 -22.43
C MET A 65 14.39 -7.01 -22.24
N ILE A 66 14.17 -7.70 -21.13
CA ILE A 66 14.81 -9.00 -20.87
C ILE A 66 14.31 -10.06 -21.86
N ILE A 67 13.03 -10.03 -22.25
CA ILE A 67 12.48 -10.92 -23.28
C ILE A 67 13.15 -10.67 -24.65
N VAL A 68 13.41 -9.41 -25.00
CA VAL A 68 14.16 -9.07 -26.22
C VAL A 68 15.58 -9.63 -26.18
N LEU A 69 16.31 -9.43 -25.08
CA LEU A 69 17.65 -9.99 -24.91
C LEU A 69 17.62 -11.53 -24.93
N ALA A 70 16.63 -12.14 -24.30
CA ALA A 70 16.45 -13.60 -24.29
C ALA A 70 16.17 -14.14 -25.71
N PHE A 71 15.44 -13.39 -26.54
CA PHE A 71 15.24 -13.74 -27.95
C PHE A 71 16.54 -13.63 -28.75
N ALA A 72 17.33 -12.56 -28.56
CA ALA A 72 18.66 -12.42 -29.17
C ALA A 72 19.61 -13.56 -28.75
N MET A 73 19.60 -13.92 -27.46
CA MET A 73 20.36 -15.04 -26.91
C MET A 73 19.95 -16.37 -27.56
N ALA A 74 18.65 -16.60 -27.74
CA ALA A 74 18.14 -17.80 -28.40
C ALA A 74 18.55 -17.87 -29.89
N LEU A 75 18.54 -16.74 -30.61
CA LEU A 75 19.03 -16.66 -31.98
C LEU A 75 20.53 -16.97 -32.08
N SER A 76 21.33 -16.40 -31.18
CA SER A 76 22.79 -16.59 -31.13
C SER A 76 23.15 -18.07 -30.90
N PHE A 77 22.50 -18.73 -29.93
CA PHE A 77 22.65 -20.18 -29.75
C PHE A 77 22.14 -21.00 -30.94
N GLY A 78 21.08 -20.56 -31.62
CA GLY A 78 20.57 -21.20 -32.84
C GLY A 78 21.59 -21.21 -33.99
N ILE A 79 22.44 -20.19 -34.06
CA ILE A 79 23.51 -20.05 -35.07
C ILE A 79 24.82 -20.73 -34.61
N ARG A 80 24.81 -21.33 -33.41
CA ARG A 80 25.97 -21.95 -32.74
C ARG A 80 27.07 -20.96 -32.36
N ASP A 81 26.72 -19.68 -32.17
CA ASP A 81 27.63 -18.71 -31.55
C ASP A 81 27.46 -18.78 -30.02
N PHE A 82 28.24 -19.66 -29.39
CA PHE A 82 28.18 -19.86 -27.94
C PHE A 82 28.84 -18.71 -27.15
N ILE A 83 29.73 -17.93 -27.78
CA ILE A 83 30.44 -16.84 -27.10
C ILE A 83 29.47 -15.68 -26.91
N GLU A 84 28.82 -15.24 -27.99
CA GLU A 84 27.83 -14.16 -27.93
C GLU A 84 26.62 -14.57 -27.06
N GLY A 85 26.08 -15.78 -27.26
CA GLY A 85 25.01 -16.31 -26.42
C GLY A 85 25.37 -16.39 -24.93
N GLY A 86 26.62 -16.75 -24.61
CA GLY A 86 27.14 -16.78 -23.23
C GLY A 86 27.23 -15.39 -22.58
N VAL A 87 27.68 -14.38 -23.32
CA VAL A 87 27.72 -12.98 -22.84
C VAL A 87 26.31 -12.48 -22.56
N LEU A 88 25.35 -12.72 -23.47
CA LEU A 88 23.96 -12.34 -23.26
C LEU A 88 23.33 -13.02 -22.05
N ALA A 89 23.59 -14.32 -21.86
CA ALA A 89 23.11 -15.05 -20.69
C ALA A 89 23.64 -14.43 -19.38
N PHE A 90 24.92 -14.04 -19.35
CA PHE A 90 25.53 -13.39 -18.19
C PHE A 90 24.91 -12.02 -17.89
N VAL A 91 24.73 -11.18 -18.91
CA VAL A 91 24.11 -9.85 -18.76
C VAL A 91 22.65 -9.97 -18.27
N ILE A 92 21.86 -10.87 -18.87
CA ILE A 92 20.48 -11.14 -18.45
C ILE A 92 20.46 -11.54 -16.97
N PHE A 93 21.31 -12.49 -16.57
CA PHE A 93 21.40 -12.95 -15.19
C PHE A 93 21.71 -11.80 -14.22
N LEU A 94 22.71 -10.97 -14.55
CA LEU A 94 23.13 -9.85 -13.72
C LEU A 94 22.02 -8.79 -13.58
N ASN A 95 21.33 -8.45 -14.68
CA ASN A 95 20.20 -7.52 -14.67
C ASN A 95 18.99 -8.05 -13.88
N VAL A 96 18.70 -9.35 -13.98
CA VAL A 96 17.62 -9.96 -13.20
C VAL A 96 17.99 -9.96 -11.71
N ALA A 97 19.22 -10.31 -11.36
CA ALA A 97 19.69 -10.35 -9.98
C ALA A 97 19.67 -8.96 -9.31
N ILE A 98 20.20 -7.94 -9.99
CA ILE A 98 20.21 -6.56 -9.48
C ILE A 98 18.78 -6.03 -9.33
N GLY A 99 17.94 -6.18 -10.35
CA GLY A 99 16.55 -5.71 -10.30
C GLY A 99 15.73 -6.40 -9.22
N PHE A 100 15.87 -7.72 -9.08
CA PHE A 100 15.25 -8.48 -8.00
C PHE A 100 15.69 -7.96 -6.62
N TRP A 101 16.99 -7.70 -6.43
CA TRP A 101 17.50 -7.23 -5.14
C TRP A 101 17.01 -5.81 -4.80
N GLN A 102 16.97 -4.91 -5.78
CA GLN A 102 16.46 -3.54 -5.62
C GLN A 102 14.97 -3.54 -5.25
N GLU A 103 14.14 -4.28 -5.99
CA GLU A 103 12.69 -4.35 -5.76
C GLU A 103 12.37 -5.06 -4.43
N TYR A 104 13.08 -6.15 -4.10
CA TYR A 104 12.95 -6.82 -2.82
C TYR A 104 13.31 -5.93 -1.61
N ARG A 105 14.35 -5.10 -1.74
CA ARG A 105 14.75 -4.17 -0.68
C ARG A 105 13.74 -3.02 -0.53
N ALA A 106 13.13 -2.56 -1.62
CA ALA A 106 12.07 -1.55 -1.57
C ALA A 106 10.83 -2.08 -0.85
N GLU A 107 10.41 -3.32 -1.17
CA GLU A 107 9.27 -3.98 -0.52
C GLU A 107 9.49 -4.12 0.99
N LYS A 108 10.67 -4.59 1.41
CA LYS A 108 11.01 -4.69 2.84
C LYS A 108 11.01 -3.36 3.60
N ARG A 109 11.33 -2.25 2.93
CA ARG A 109 11.24 -0.92 3.54
C ARG A 109 9.79 -0.52 3.76
N MET A 110 8.89 -0.94 2.87
CA MET A 110 7.45 -0.75 3.04
C MET A 110 6.90 -1.59 4.20
N ASP A 111 7.35 -2.84 4.35
CA ASP A 111 7.01 -3.69 5.49
C ASP A 111 7.44 -3.07 6.84
N ALA A 112 8.60 -2.40 6.88
CA ALA A 112 9.08 -1.72 8.09
C ALA A 112 8.20 -0.51 8.47
N LEU A 113 7.60 0.19 7.50
CA LEU A 113 6.61 1.23 7.79
C LEU A 113 5.31 0.63 8.37
N ARG A 114 4.93 -0.61 8.00
CA ARG A 114 3.79 -1.31 8.62
C ARG A 114 4.03 -1.58 10.12
N ALA A 115 5.28 -1.79 10.50
CA ALA A 115 5.71 -2.02 11.88
C ALA A 115 5.81 -0.75 12.75
N LEU A 116 5.53 0.44 12.20
CA LEU A 116 5.45 1.69 12.98
C LEU A 116 4.14 1.85 13.76
N SER A 117 3.21 0.89 13.66
CA SER A 117 2.14 0.75 14.64
C SER A 117 2.76 0.39 16.00
N SER A 118 2.31 1.03 17.10
CA SER A 118 2.88 0.83 18.43
C SER A 118 3.13 -0.66 18.70
N PRO A 119 4.32 -1.11 19.11
CA PRO A 119 4.59 -2.54 19.28
C PRO A 119 3.75 -3.16 20.41
N SER A 120 3.26 -2.33 21.34
CA SER A 120 2.50 -2.77 22.49
C SER A 120 1.49 -1.71 22.96
N ALA A 121 0.44 -2.15 23.64
CA ALA A 121 -0.56 -1.32 24.28
C ALA A 121 -0.64 -1.63 25.78
N MET A 122 -0.86 -0.60 26.60
CA MET A 122 -1.17 -0.78 28.01
C MET A 122 -2.69 -0.88 28.18
N VAL A 123 -3.18 -2.03 28.60
CA VAL A 123 -4.61 -2.32 28.74
C VAL A 123 -4.94 -2.74 30.17
N LEU A 124 -6.18 -2.50 30.58
CA LEU A 124 -6.76 -3.02 31.80
C LEU A 124 -7.57 -4.27 31.47
N ARG A 125 -7.16 -5.41 32.03
CA ARG A 125 -7.84 -6.70 31.89
C ARG A 125 -7.82 -7.43 33.24
N ASP A 126 -8.91 -8.12 33.58
CA ASP A 126 -9.08 -8.82 34.86
C ASP A 126 -8.74 -7.95 36.10
N GLY A 127 -9.02 -6.64 36.03
CA GLY A 127 -8.73 -5.66 37.09
C GLY A 127 -7.25 -5.30 37.24
N LYS A 128 -6.39 -5.70 36.30
CA LYS A 128 -4.96 -5.45 36.34
C LYS A 128 -4.49 -4.75 35.07
N THR A 129 -3.61 -3.78 35.24
CA THR A 129 -2.91 -3.15 34.12
C THR A 129 -1.85 -4.11 33.59
N GLN A 130 -1.90 -4.41 32.30
CA GLN A 130 -0.96 -5.28 31.61
C GLN A 130 -0.55 -4.70 30.26
N VAL A 131 0.66 -5.04 29.81
CA VAL A 131 1.15 -4.68 28.48
C VAL A 131 0.89 -5.85 27.54
N VAL A 132 0.16 -5.60 26.46
CA VAL A 132 -0.18 -6.59 25.44
C VAL A 132 0.40 -6.18 24.09
N ALA A 133 0.64 -7.16 23.21
CA ALA A 133 1.03 -6.86 21.85
C ALA A 133 -0.11 -6.11 21.15
N ASN A 134 0.22 -5.11 20.34
CA ASN A 134 -0.80 -4.30 19.67
C ASN A 134 -1.79 -5.12 18.81
N PRO A 135 -1.37 -6.17 18.08
CA PRO A 135 -2.30 -7.03 17.33
C PRO A 135 -3.38 -7.73 18.19
N ASP A 136 -3.13 -7.90 19.49
CA ASP A 136 -4.00 -8.62 20.42
C ASP A 136 -5.02 -7.69 21.12
N VAL A 137 -4.99 -6.39 20.80
CA VAL A 137 -5.98 -5.40 21.25
C VAL A 137 -7.30 -5.64 20.53
N VAL A 138 -8.40 -5.68 21.28
CA VAL A 138 -9.75 -5.96 20.75
C VAL A 138 -10.73 -4.83 21.09
N PRO A 139 -11.82 -4.65 20.32
CA PRO A 139 -12.91 -3.76 20.71
C PRO A 139 -13.43 -4.11 22.12
N GLY A 140 -13.61 -3.09 22.96
CA GLY A 140 -13.98 -3.25 24.37
C GLY A 140 -12.82 -3.16 25.36
N ASP A 141 -11.57 -3.32 24.92
CA ASP A 141 -10.41 -3.12 25.81
C ASP A 141 -10.38 -1.69 26.37
N VAL A 142 -10.05 -1.57 27.64
CA VAL A 142 -9.76 -0.27 28.27
C VAL A 142 -8.26 -0.01 28.16
N VAL A 143 -7.88 0.96 27.33
CA VAL A 143 -6.50 1.37 27.10
C VAL A 143 -6.14 2.52 28.01
N LEU A 144 -4.96 2.45 28.63
CA LEU A 144 -4.37 3.54 29.39
C LEU A 144 -3.37 4.26 28.50
N LEU A 145 -3.52 5.58 28.41
CA LEU A 145 -2.66 6.48 27.63
C LEU A 145 -1.83 7.36 28.57
N LYS A 146 -0.54 7.48 28.27
CA LYS A 146 0.35 8.48 28.88
C LYS A 146 1.14 9.22 27.81
N MET A 147 1.71 10.36 28.20
CA MET A 147 2.65 11.13 27.38
C MET A 147 3.72 10.24 26.73
N GLY A 148 3.89 10.38 25.42
CA GLY A 148 4.82 9.62 24.61
C GLY A 148 4.26 8.32 24.04
N ASP A 149 3.08 7.86 24.49
CA ASP A 149 2.46 6.68 23.91
C ASP A 149 1.89 6.97 22.52
N THR A 150 2.00 5.99 21.64
CA THR A 150 1.24 5.95 20.40
C THR A 150 -0.09 5.26 20.66
N VAL A 151 -1.19 5.90 20.25
CA VAL A 151 -2.54 5.37 20.43
C VAL A 151 -2.69 4.09 19.59
N PRO A 152 -3.02 2.93 20.21
CA PRO A 152 -2.94 1.62 19.55
C PRO A 152 -4.08 1.32 18.56
N ALA A 153 -5.26 1.88 18.82
CA ALA A 153 -6.51 1.64 18.12
C ALA A 153 -7.42 2.87 18.26
N ASP A 154 -8.56 2.95 17.58
CA ASP A 154 -9.47 4.09 17.76
C ASP A 154 -10.24 3.94 19.08
N LEU A 155 -10.10 4.94 19.96
CA LEU A 155 -10.61 4.92 21.32
C LEU A 155 -11.69 5.99 21.53
N ARG A 156 -12.73 5.63 22.28
CA ARG A 156 -13.64 6.59 22.92
C ARG A 156 -13.08 6.96 24.28
N VAL A 157 -12.66 8.21 24.47
CA VAL A 157 -12.03 8.70 25.70
C VAL A 157 -13.08 8.84 26.80
N PHE A 158 -12.86 8.27 27.97
CA PHE A 158 -13.78 8.45 29.12
C PHE A 158 -13.11 9.07 30.34
N GLU A 159 -11.78 9.11 30.37
CA GLU A 159 -11.00 9.82 31.38
C GLU A 159 -9.89 10.60 30.69
N ALA A 160 -9.79 11.91 30.94
CA ALA A 160 -8.77 12.77 30.35
C ALA A 160 -8.24 13.75 31.39
N MET A 161 -6.94 13.67 31.67
CA MET A 161 -6.23 14.61 32.53
C MET A 161 -5.21 15.37 31.70
N ASN A 162 -5.62 16.54 31.17
CA ASN A 162 -4.78 17.37 30.30
C ASN A 162 -4.24 16.56 29.09
N LEU A 163 -5.06 15.62 28.61
CA LEU A 163 -4.71 14.71 27.53
C LEU A 163 -4.75 15.48 26.21
N ALA A 164 -3.64 15.51 25.49
CA ALA A 164 -3.56 16.09 24.16
C ALA A 164 -2.85 15.13 23.20
N CYS A 165 -3.41 14.96 22.00
CA CYS A 165 -2.88 14.07 20.97
C CYS A 165 -2.47 14.87 19.73
N GLU A 166 -1.34 14.50 19.12
CA GLU A 166 -0.92 15.04 17.82
C GLU A 166 -1.53 14.20 16.70
N GLU A 167 -2.43 14.83 15.93
CA GLU A 167 -3.24 14.17 14.90
C GLU A 167 -2.84 14.57 13.48
N GLY A 168 -1.68 15.24 13.32
CA GLY A 168 -1.23 15.78 12.03
C GLY A 168 -1.04 14.74 10.93
N GLN A 169 -0.83 13.47 11.28
CA GLN A 169 -0.79 12.37 10.30
C GLN A 169 -2.16 12.07 9.66
N LEU A 170 -3.25 12.37 10.38
CA LEU A 170 -4.64 12.12 9.96
C LEU A 170 -5.30 13.39 9.41
N THR A 171 -5.11 14.53 10.05
CA THR A 171 -5.80 15.79 9.72
C THR A 171 -4.95 16.74 8.89
N GLY A 172 -3.62 16.58 8.89
CA GLY A 172 -2.68 17.52 8.30
C GLY A 172 -2.38 18.73 9.18
N GLU A 173 -2.96 18.81 10.37
CA GLU A 173 -2.76 19.90 11.33
C GLU A 173 -1.80 19.47 12.45
N SER A 174 -0.69 20.19 12.63
CA SER A 174 0.35 19.84 13.61
C SER A 174 0.06 20.35 15.03
N ILE A 175 -1.08 21.00 15.26
CA ILE A 175 -1.43 21.54 16.58
C ILE A 175 -2.02 20.38 17.42
N PRO A 176 -1.48 20.09 18.62
CA PRO A 176 -2.05 19.06 19.48
C PRO A 176 -3.50 19.37 19.86
N VAL A 177 -4.37 18.37 19.73
CA VAL A 177 -5.80 18.47 20.02
C VAL A 177 -6.05 17.96 21.44
N GLU A 178 -6.62 18.82 22.29
CA GLU A 178 -7.04 18.44 23.64
C GLU A 178 -8.24 17.50 23.60
N LYS A 179 -8.20 16.48 24.46
CA LYS A 179 -9.19 15.41 24.51
C LYS A 179 -10.09 15.54 25.73
N ILE A 180 -11.37 15.25 25.53
CA ILE A 180 -12.42 15.36 26.55
C ILE A 180 -13.20 14.05 26.69
N ALA A 181 -13.92 13.87 27.79
CA ALA A 181 -14.71 12.65 28.03
C ALA A 181 -16.16 12.79 27.57
N GLU A 182 -16.66 14.02 27.54
CA GLU A 182 -18.06 14.35 27.28
C GLU A 182 -18.48 13.99 25.83
N SER A 183 -19.77 13.66 25.65
CA SER A 183 -20.35 13.31 24.36
C SER A 183 -21.07 14.46 23.65
N ASN A 184 -21.11 15.65 24.26
CA ASN A 184 -21.81 16.83 23.75
C ASN A 184 -20.99 17.60 22.70
N ILE A 185 -20.55 16.90 21.65
CA ILE A 185 -19.79 17.50 20.55
C ILE A 185 -20.69 18.42 19.74
N THR A 186 -20.26 19.66 19.53
CA THR A 186 -20.96 20.64 18.69
C THR A 186 -20.47 20.59 17.25
N VAL A 187 -21.35 20.95 16.32
CA VAL A 187 -20.98 21.07 14.91
C VAL A 187 -20.15 22.34 14.72
N PRO A 188 -18.95 22.27 14.11
CA PRO A 188 -18.06 23.42 13.95
C PRO A 188 -18.77 24.64 13.34
N GLY A 189 -18.58 25.81 13.95
CA GLY A 189 -19.21 27.05 13.51
C GLY A 189 -20.69 27.21 13.90
N THR A 190 -21.24 26.30 14.73
CA THR A 190 -22.61 26.39 15.25
C THR A 190 -22.68 26.06 16.75
N GLU A 191 -23.80 26.39 17.39
CA GLU A 191 -24.10 25.99 18.78
C GLU A 191 -24.91 24.68 18.86
N LYS A 192 -25.09 23.98 17.73
CA LYS A 192 -25.90 22.76 17.69
C LYS A 192 -25.04 21.55 18.04
N LEU A 193 -25.61 20.65 18.83
CA LEU A 193 -25.03 19.33 19.08
C LEU A 193 -25.09 18.51 17.79
N ALA A 194 -24.01 17.79 17.52
CA ALA A 194 -23.93 16.86 16.42
C ALA A 194 -24.90 15.70 16.64
N VAL A 195 -25.65 15.34 15.59
CA VAL A 195 -26.58 14.20 15.61
C VAL A 195 -26.18 13.12 14.61
N SER A 196 -25.27 13.43 13.69
CA SER A 196 -24.80 12.50 12.67
C SER A 196 -23.29 12.56 12.47
N GLU A 197 -22.71 11.46 11.97
CA GLU A 197 -21.27 11.35 11.72
C GLU A 197 -20.76 12.35 10.66
N GLN A 198 -21.63 12.75 9.73
CA GLN A 198 -21.28 13.58 8.57
C GLN A 198 -21.17 15.07 8.91
N GLU A 199 -21.71 15.48 10.06
CA GLU A 199 -21.69 16.87 10.51
C GLU A 199 -20.35 17.28 11.10
N VAL A 200 -19.54 16.32 11.58
CA VAL A 200 -18.31 16.58 12.33
C VAL A 200 -17.13 15.87 11.69
N GLY A 201 -16.13 16.66 11.29
CA GLY A 201 -14.87 16.16 10.76
C GLY A 201 -14.08 15.34 11.78
N ILE A 202 -13.12 14.54 11.32
CA ILE A 202 -12.33 13.64 12.19
C ILE A 202 -11.59 14.44 13.28
N GLY A 203 -11.01 15.59 12.93
CA GLY A 203 -10.27 16.45 13.85
C GLY A 203 -11.12 17.13 14.93
N ASP A 204 -12.40 17.35 14.66
CA ASP A 204 -13.32 18.03 15.61
C ASP A 204 -13.93 17.06 16.64
N ARG A 205 -13.75 15.74 16.46
CA ARG A 205 -14.22 14.70 17.38
C ARG A 205 -13.25 14.57 18.56
N VAL A 206 -13.20 15.60 19.40
CA VAL A 206 -12.26 15.74 20.53
C VAL A 206 -12.42 14.69 21.63
N ASN A 207 -13.51 13.92 21.62
CA ASN A 207 -13.74 12.83 22.58
C ASN A 207 -13.30 11.45 22.07
N MET A 208 -12.65 11.42 20.91
CA MET A 208 -12.00 10.25 20.31
C MET A 208 -10.48 10.43 20.30
N ALA A 209 -9.74 9.34 20.47
CA ALA A 209 -8.31 9.27 20.20
C ALA A 209 -8.05 8.24 19.11
N TYR A 210 -7.31 8.61 18.06
CA TYR A 210 -7.19 7.79 16.85
C TYR A 210 -5.91 6.96 16.82
N ALA A 211 -5.99 5.76 16.23
CA ALA A 211 -4.83 4.91 16.03
C ALA A 211 -3.66 5.66 15.36
N THR A 212 -2.42 5.34 15.73
CA THR A 212 -1.15 5.93 15.22
C THR A 212 -0.88 7.40 15.60
N THR A 213 -1.83 8.09 16.23
CA THR A 213 -1.57 9.40 16.83
C THR A 213 -0.71 9.28 18.09
N ILE A 214 -0.02 10.37 18.44
CA ILE A 214 0.92 10.38 19.58
C ILE A 214 0.33 11.23 20.70
N VAL A 215 0.38 10.73 21.92
CA VAL A 215 0.00 11.49 23.11
C VAL A 215 1.12 12.48 23.45
N VAL A 216 0.88 13.76 23.21
CA VAL A 216 1.87 14.83 23.44
C VAL A 216 1.91 15.24 24.90
N LYS A 217 0.77 15.17 25.60
CA LYS A 217 0.64 15.66 26.97
C LYS A 217 -0.42 14.90 27.74
N GLY A 218 -0.23 14.84 29.05
CA GLY A 218 -1.21 14.34 30.00
C GLY A 218 -1.31 12.82 30.04
N ARG A 219 -2.43 12.35 30.57
CA ARG A 219 -2.80 10.95 30.64
C ARG A 219 -4.30 10.81 30.51
N GLY A 220 -4.75 9.64 30.08
CA GLY A 220 -6.18 9.36 30.01
C GLY A 220 -6.45 7.89 29.77
N ARG A 221 -7.73 7.57 29.67
CA ARG A 221 -8.22 6.21 29.43
C ARG A 221 -9.31 6.26 28.38
N GLY A 222 -9.30 5.26 27.52
CA GLY A 222 -10.28 5.13 26.45
C GLY A 222 -10.68 3.69 26.23
N ILE A 223 -11.91 3.50 25.75
CA ILE A 223 -12.43 2.19 25.35
C ILE A 223 -12.14 1.99 23.87
N VAL A 224 -11.56 0.87 23.48
CA VAL A 224 -11.32 0.53 22.08
C VAL A 224 -12.64 0.32 21.35
N THR A 225 -12.86 1.08 20.29
CA THR A 225 -14.10 1.05 19.49
C THR A 225 -13.89 0.41 18.11
N ALA A 226 -12.73 0.62 17.51
CA ALA A 226 -12.34 0.03 16.24
C ALA A 226 -10.87 -0.37 16.23
N VAL A 227 -10.57 -1.48 15.57
CA VAL A 227 -9.23 -2.08 15.42
C VAL A 227 -8.93 -2.37 13.95
N GLY A 228 -7.63 -2.43 13.61
CA GLY A 228 -7.14 -2.78 12.28
C GLY A 228 -7.73 -1.93 11.17
N MET A 229 -8.19 -2.57 10.10
CA MET A 229 -8.78 -1.89 8.92
C MET A 229 -10.08 -1.12 9.20
N ALA A 230 -10.70 -1.30 10.37
CA ALA A 230 -11.90 -0.57 10.75
C ALA A 230 -11.61 0.81 11.39
N THR A 231 -10.36 1.08 11.78
CA THR A 231 -9.93 2.39 12.29
C THR A 231 -9.96 3.46 11.20
N GLU A 232 -9.93 4.75 11.56
CA GLU A 232 -9.84 5.85 10.59
C GLU A 232 -8.59 5.75 9.71
N VAL A 233 -7.45 5.41 10.31
CA VAL A 233 -6.21 5.14 9.56
C VAL A 233 -6.39 3.93 8.64
N GLY A 234 -7.07 2.88 9.11
CA GLY A 234 -7.43 1.70 8.30
C GLY A 234 -8.32 2.04 7.10
N LYS A 235 -9.32 2.91 7.29
CA LYS A 235 -10.19 3.41 6.21
C LYS A 235 -9.38 4.22 5.18
N ILE A 236 -8.44 5.05 5.63
CA ILE A 236 -7.52 5.79 4.74
C ILE A 236 -6.62 4.81 3.97
N ALA A 237 -6.02 3.84 4.64
CA ALA A 237 -5.20 2.80 4.00
C ALA A 237 -6.00 2.01 2.96
N ALA A 238 -7.25 1.63 3.28
CA ALA A 238 -8.15 0.94 2.35
C ALA A 238 -8.48 1.78 1.12
N SER A 239 -8.76 3.08 1.30
CA SER A 239 -9.05 3.99 0.19
C SER A 239 -7.85 4.18 -0.74
N THR A 240 -6.64 4.24 -0.18
CA THR A 240 -5.39 4.36 -0.94
C THR A 240 -5.04 3.07 -1.68
N ALA A 241 -5.32 1.91 -1.07
CA ALA A 241 -5.13 0.60 -1.69
C ALA A 241 -6.16 0.30 -2.80
N LYS A 242 -7.32 0.96 -2.79
CA LYS A 242 -8.37 0.79 -3.80
C LYS A 242 -7.87 1.33 -5.14
N LYS A 243 -7.37 0.45 -6.01
CA LYS A 243 -6.93 0.79 -7.37
C LYS A 243 -7.99 1.62 -8.09
N HIS A 244 -7.77 2.94 -8.21
CA HIS A 244 -8.59 3.81 -9.04
C HIS A 244 -8.54 3.28 -10.48
N ARG A 245 -9.64 2.66 -10.93
CA ARG A 245 -9.78 2.28 -12.34
C ARG A 245 -9.91 3.56 -13.14
N LYS A 246 -8.88 3.89 -13.91
CA LYS A 246 -8.88 5.01 -14.85
C LYS A 246 -10.17 5.01 -15.70
N ALA A 247 -10.78 6.18 -15.90
CA ALA A 247 -12.07 6.30 -16.59
C ALA A 247 -12.07 5.70 -18.02
N GLY A 248 -13.24 5.23 -18.49
CA GLY A 248 -13.42 4.71 -19.85
C GLY A 248 -12.88 3.30 -20.13
N ARG A 249 -12.64 2.49 -19.09
CA ARG A 249 -12.14 1.09 -19.18
C ARG A 249 -13.20 0.04 -18.81
N SER A 250 -14.43 0.49 -18.58
CA SER A 250 -15.58 -0.37 -18.31
C SER A 250 -15.97 -1.11 -19.59
N MET A 251 -16.08 -2.43 -19.55
CA MET A 251 -16.64 -3.24 -20.64
C MET A 251 -18.17 -3.27 -20.63
N ASN A 252 -18.80 -2.51 -19.73
CA ASN A 252 -20.22 -2.62 -19.48
C ASN A 252 -21.01 -1.89 -20.58
N TRP A 253 -21.43 -2.62 -21.61
CA TRP A 253 -22.21 -2.09 -22.74
C TRP A 253 -23.50 -1.41 -22.26
N ARG A 254 -24.25 -2.02 -21.32
CA ARG A 254 -25.54 -1.49 -20.84
C ARG A 254 -25.47 -0.07 -20.28
N LYS A 255 -24.36 0.30 -19.63
CA LYS A 255 -24.20 1.60 -18.94
C LYS A 255 -23.51 2.67 -19.80
N TYR A 256 -22.76 2.27 -20.83
CA TYR A 256 -21.84 3.18 -21.55
C TYR A 256 -21.96 3.09 -23.09
N GLY A 257 -22.90 2.31 -23.63
CA GLY A 257 -23.19 2.23 -25.06
C GLY A 257 -22.46 1.09 -25.80
N LYS A 258 -22.96 0.75 -27.00
CA LYS A 258 -22.52 -0.41 -27.83
C LYS A 258 -21.03 -0.42 -28.17
N LYS A 259 -20.42 0.76 -28.28
CA LYS A 259 -18.99 0.93 -28.65
C LYS A 259 -18.03 0.80 -27.44
N GLN A 260 -18.55 0.91 -26.22
CA GLN A 260 -17.72 0.88 -25.01
C GLN A 260 -16.91 -0.41 -24.80
N PRO A 261 -17.42 -1.64 -25.04
CA PRO A 261 -16.60 -2.83 -24.88
C PRO A 261 -15.36 -2.83 -25.78
N VAL A 262 -15.46 -2.33 -27.02
CA VAL A 262 -14.32 -2.21 -27.94
C VAL A 262 -13.33 -1.15 -27.46
N VAL A 263 -13.82 0.04 -27.09
CA VAL A 263 -12.97 1.12 -26.58
C VAL A 263 -12.29 0.73 -25.26
N GLY A 264 -13.02 0.08 -24.37
CA GLY A 264 -12.53 -0.42 -23.09
C GLY A 264 -11.48 -1.51 -23.26
N PHE A 265 -11.65 -2.42 -24.22
CA PHE A 265 -10.65 -3.43 -24.58
C PHE A 265 -9.39 -2.78 -25.15
N ALA A 266 -9.51 -1.91 -26.16
CA ALA A 266 -8.37 -1.21 -26.77
C ALA A 266 -7.56 -0.38 -25.77
N ARG A 267 -8.24 0.28 -24.82
CA ARG A 267 -7.55 1.03 -23.75
C ARG A 267 -6.88 0.12 -22.73
N ARG A 268 -7.46 -1.05 -22.43
CA ARG A 268 -6.83 -2.07 -21.57
C ARG A 268 -5.61 -2.69 -22.22
N THR A 269 -5.68 -3.03 -23.50
CA THR A 269 -4.53 -3.57 -24.22
C THR A 269 -3.42 -2.52 -24.29
N TYR A 270 -3.75 -1.25 -24.54
CA TYR A 270 -2.77 -0.17 -24.48
C TYR A 270 -2.12 -0.02 -23.10
N ASP A 271 -2.89 -0.03 -21.99
CA ASP A 271 -2.29 0.03 -20.65
C ASP A 271 -1.46 -1.21 -20.34
N LEU A 272 -1.89 -2.39 -20.79
CA LEU A 272 -1.17 -3.65 -20.55
C LEU A 272 0.16 -3.65 -21.31
N VAL A 273 0.15 -3.25 -22.58
CA VAL A 273 1.36 -3.05 -23.38
C VAL A 273 2.23 -1.95 -22.78
N GLY A 274 1.68 -0.80 -22.44
CA GLY A 274 2.44 0.29 -21.82
C GLY A 274 3.04 -0.08 -20.46
N LYS A 275 2.35 -0.92 -19.67
CA LYS A 275 2.85 -1.45 -18.40
C LYS A 275 3.95 -2.48 -18.62
N PHE A 276 3.73 -3.41 -19.55
CA PHE A 276 4.73 -4.40 -19.95
C PHE A 276 6.01 -3.75 -20.47
N LEU A 277 5.86 -2.65 -21.22
CA LEU A 277 6.96 -1.84 -21.70
C LEU A 277 7.57 -0.92 -20.62
N GLY A 278 7.02 -0.81 -19.41
CA GLY A 278 7.53 0.10 -18.38
C GLY A 278 7.28 1.59 -18.65
N LEU A 279 6.50 1.93 -19.68
CA LEU A 279 6.16 3.31 -20.06
C LEU A 279 5.14 3.97 -19.11
N THR A 280 4.43 3.16 -18.31
CA THR A 280 3.35 3.63 -17.42
C THR A 280 3.63 3.44 -15.94
N GLU A 281 4.68 2.73 -15.55
CA GLU A 281 5.08 2.52 -14.16
C GLU A 281 6.41 3.24 -13.87
N GLY A 282 6.70 3.53 -12.61
CA GLY A 282 7.93 4.21 -12.21
C GLY A 282 7.87 5.75 -12.17
N THR A 283 8.99 6.35 -11.77
CA THR A 283 9.15 7.80 -11.65
C THR A 283 9.09 8.50 -13.02
N PRO A 284 8.81 9.82 -13.08
CA PRO A 284 8.82 10.56 -14.35
C PRO A 284 10.13 10.42 -15.13
N LEU A 285 11.26 10.26 -14.40
CA LEU A 285 12.57 9.99 -14.98
C LEU A 285 12.62 8.59 -15.61
N GLN A 286 12.25 7.54 -14.85
CA GLN A 286 12.26 6.15 -15.34
C GLN A 286 11.41 5.96 -16.60
N ARG A 287 10.26 6.63 -16.70
CA ARG A 287 9.41 6.57 -17.91
C ARG A 287 10.09 7.17 -19.13
N LYS A 288 10.78 8.30 -18.99
CA LYS A 288 11.52 8.94 -20.08
C LYS A 288 12.70 8.08 -20.53
N LEU A 289 13.39 7.46 -19.59
CA LEU A 289 14.50 6.54 -19.88
C LEU A 289 14.01 5.28 -20.60
N SER A 290 12.91 4.69 -20.13
CA SER A 290 12.26 3.56 -20.80
C SER A 290 11.83 3.93 -22.23
N ALA A 291 11.25 5.12 -22.43
CA ALA A 291 10.88 5.60 -23.77
C ALA A 291 12.09 5.75 -24.69
N LEU A 292 13.19 6.30 -24.19
CA LEU A 292 14.44 6.43 -24.93
C LEU A 292 15.00 5.05 -25.32
N ALA A 293 14.94 4.06 -24.42
CA ALA A 293 15.38 2.69 -24.71
C ALA A 293 14.60 2.07 -25.87
N TYR A 294 13.28 2.26 -25.95
CA TYR A 294 12.50 1.76 -27.10
C TYR A 294 12.76 2.52 -28.40
N VAL A 295 13.06 3.82 -28.33
CA VAL A 295 13.47 4.58 -29.52
C VAL A 295 14.79 4.03 -30.05
N LEU A 296 15.77 3.81 -29.18
CA LEU A 296 17.05 3.20 -29.55
C LEU A 296 16.86 1.79 -30.10
N PHE A 297 16.01 0.98 -29.47
CA PHE A 297 15.67 -0.36 -29.94
C PHE A 297 15.02 -0.33 -31.35
N GLY A 298 14.12 0.62 -31.61
CA GLY A 298 13.56 0.83 -32.94
C GLY A 298 14.63 1.19 -33.98
N CYS A 299 15.56 2.08 -33.64
CA CYS A 299 16.71 2.40 -34.48
C CYS A 299 17.59 1.17 -34.76
N ALA A 300 17.83 0.33 -33.75
CA ALA A 300 18.59 -0.91 -33.90
C ALA A 300 17.93 -1.88 -34.90
N ILE A 301 16.60 -2.04 -34.85
CA ILE A 301 15.84 -2.85 -35.81
C ILE A 301 15.98 -2.29 -37.22
N ILE A 302 15.88 -0.96 -37.40
CA ILE A 302 16.04 -0.32 -38.71
C ILE A 302 17.45 -0.57 -39.26
N LEU A 303 18.48 -0.40 -38.44
CA LEU A 303 19.87 -0.65 -38.84
C LEU A 303 20.09 -2.13 -39.21
N ALA A 304 19.54 -3.06 -38.43
CA ALA A 304 19.59 -4.48 -38.76
C ALA A 304 18.93 -4.77 -40.12
N MET A 305 17.74 -4.21 -40.39
CA MET A 305 17.08 -4.33 -41.69
C MET A 305 17.93 -3.77 -42.84
N VAL A 306 18.63 -2.65 -42.62
CA VAL A 306 19.55 -2.07 -43.62
C VAL A 306 20.73 -3.01 -43.87
N VAL A 307 21.36 -3.56 -42.83
CA VAL A 307 22.47 -4.51 -42.95
C VAL A 307 22.05 -5.76 -43.74
N PHE A 308 20.89 -6.34 -43.42
CA PHE A 308 20.35 -7.49 -44.15
C PHE A 308 19.98 -7.13 -45.60
N GLY A 309 19.41 -5.94 -45.81
CA GLY A 309 19.03 -5.44 -47.14
C GLY A 309 20.24 -5.22 -48.06
N VAL A 310 21.31 -4.60 -47.56
CA VAL A 310 22.57 -4.40 -48.29
C VAL A 310 23.21 -5.74 -48.66
N ASN A 311 23.08 -6.73 -47.79
CA ASN A 311 23.57 -8.08 -48.03
C ASN A 311 22.57 -8.96 -48.82
N HIS A 312 21.56 -8.37 -49.47
CA HIS A 312 20.55 -9.08 -50.27
C HIS A 312 19.90 -10.27 -49.53
N PHE A 313 19.71 -10.17 -48.22
CA PHE A 313 19.18 -11.23 -47.36
C PHE A 313 19.97 -12.54 -47.40
N ASN A 314 21.26 -12.49 -47.75
CA ASN A 314 22.12 -13.67 -47.76
C ASN A 314 22.60 -13.98 -46.33
N LEU A 315 21.84 -14.77 -45.59
CA LEU A 315 22.02 -15.04 -44.15
C LEU A 315 23.28 -15.88 -43.82
N ARG A 316 24.48 -15.37 -44.14
CA ARG A 316 25.74 -15.93 -43.64
C ARG A 316 25.89 -15.61 -42.15
N ASN A 317 26.44 -16.55 -41.39
CA ASN A 317 26.65 -16.43 -39.95
C ASN A 317 27.35 -15.11 -39.57
N GLU A 318 28.38 -14.70 -40.32
CA GLU A 318 29.13 -13.45 -40.11
C GLU A 318 28.23 -12.20 -40.12
N VAL A 319 27.28 -12.14 -41.06
CA VAL A 319 26.37 -10.99 -41.20
C VAL A 319 25.32 -10.98 -40.11
N ILE A 320 24.89 -12.17 -39.67
CA ILE A 320 23.96 -12.26 -38.54
C ILE A 320 24.65 -11.82 -37.25
N ILE A 321 25.87 -12.29 -36.97
CA ILE A 321 26.67 -11.89 -35.80
C ILE A 321 26.91 -10.37 -35.80
N TYR A 322 27.20 -9.77 -36.95
CA TYR A 322 27.38 -8.33 -37.06
C TYR A 322 26.10 -7.55 -36.78
N ALA A 323 24.96 -8.02 -37.31
CA ALA A 323 23.66 -7.39 -37.10
C ALA A 323 23.17 -7.53 -35.64
N THR A 324 23.37 -8.69 -35.00
CA THR A 324 23.02 -8.92 -33.59
C THR A 324 23.91 -8.10 -32.67
N SER A 325 25.23 -8.10 -32.90
CA SER A 325 26.20 -7.30 -32.12
C SER A 325 25.90 -5.80 -32.18
N LEU A 326 25.58 -5.28 -33.38
CA LEU A 326 25.18 -3.88 -33.56
C LEU A 326 23.87 -3.58 -32.80
N GLY A 327 22.90 -4.49 -32.86
CA GLY A 327 21.64 -4.34 -32.14
C GLY A 327 21.81 -4.30 -30.63
N ILE A 328 22.67 -5.18 -30.09
CA ILE A 328 22.97 -5.27 -28.65
C ILE A 328 23.70 -4.02 -28.18
N ALA A 329 24.70 -3.54 -28.92
CA ALA A 329 25.46 -2.33 -28.56
C ALA A 329 24.60 -1.05 -28.46
N ILE A 330 23.44 -1.03 -29.14
CA ILE A 330 22.51 0.09 -29.15
C ILE A 330 21.47 -0.02 -28.01
N ILE A 331 21.23 -1.21 -27.48
CA ILE A 331 20.37 -1.37 -26.31
C ILE A 331 21.11 -0.74 -25.13
N PRO A 332 20.56 0.31 -24.50
CA PRO A 332 21.22 0.93 -23.35
C PRO A 332 21.12 -0.04 -22.17
N GLU A 333 22.10 -0.94 -22.04
CA GLU A 333 22.16 -1.93 -20.95
C GLU A 333 22.32 -1.29 -19.56
N SER A 334 22.58 0.01 -19.47
CA SER A 334 22.92 0.71 -18.22
C SER A 334 21.85 1.64 -17.66
N LEU A 335 20.65 1.73 -18.26
CA LEU A 335 19.67 2.78 -17.92
C LEU A 335 18.39 2.28 -17.23
N VAL A 336 18.44 1.09 -16.64
CA VAL A 336 17.40 0.57 -15.74
C VAL A 336 18.01 0.23 -14.38
N ALA A 337 18.56 1.25 -13.73
CA ALA A 337 18.63 1.35 -12.27
C ALA A 337 17.62 2.41 -11.80
#